data_AF-A0ABD3NUM9-F1
#
_entry.id   AF-A0ABD3NUM9-F1
#
_cell.length_a   1.000
_cell.length_b   1.000
_cell.length_c   1.000
_cell.angle_alpha   90.00
_cell.angle_beta   90.00
_cell.angle_gamma   90.00
#
_symmetry.space_group_name_H-M   'P 1'
#
loop_
_entity.id
_entity.type
_entity.pdbx_description
1 polymer ?
#
loop_
_entity_poly.entity_id
_entity_poly.type
_entity_poly.pdbx_seq_one_letter_code
_entity_poly.pdbx_strand_id
1 'polypeptide(L)'
;MPTKRDARSALSCGVIPGNMSFHASAKREEEAAATAVAAPPTEGKGGLFGTGLSEWFALPIGVAAAVPLLTFDVYVINEETQLLAVFLAFCVTFYTQGGDAVYKAIDAKAETLLKEHNEAEEKVIEALEQKLLFLKANQNTVNDFSAINEMRTAAYEKLNAAGAVKPKHDFKVQVERILAMIAAEEASYTEKTKMTLMAEATASVTDKFKADKALKKAALDAAISKLKGGKTEDPVQAAFVQFFKDKAAAAKASKDDSEEKAQRAAMIAKMNSVAKNEGFFFAFDASGTPKMTA
;
A
#
# COMPACT_ATOMS: atom_id res chain seq x y z
N MET A 1 -14.90 -34.06 -10.02
CA MET A 1 -14.43 -34.14 -11.42
C MET A 1 -13.02 -33.56 -11.50
N PRO A 2 -11.98 -34.39 -11.68
CA PRO A 2 -10.64 -33.93 -12.01
C PRO A 2 -10.39 -34.11 -13.52
N THR A 3 -9.87 -33.08 -14.20
CA THR A 3 -9.38 -33.23 -15.58
C THR A 3 -7.87 -33.04 -15.62
N LYS A 4 -7.22 -34.17 -15.91
CA LYS A 4 -5.82 -34.32 -16.34
C LYS A 4 -5.50 -33.41 -17.53
N ARG A 5 -4.26 -32.90 -17.59
CA ARG A 5 -3.48 -32.87 -18.82
C ARG A 5 -2.04 -33.28 -18.55
N ASP A 6 -1.66 -34.32 -19.28
CA ASP A 6 -0.36 -34.97 -19.32
C ASP A 6 0.68 -34.19 -20.15
N ALA A 7 1.93 -34.29 -19.68
CA ALA A 7 3.18 -34.60 -20.38
C ALA A 7 3.55 -33.96 -21.75
N ARG A 8 4.75 -33.37 -21.78
CA ARG A 8 5.85 -33.56 -22.77
C ARG A 8 7.13 -32.93 -22.18
N SER A 9 8.06 -33.72 -21.66
CA SER A 9 9.25 -34.27 -22.33
C SER A 9 10.30 -33.23 -22.74
N ALA A 10 11.40 -33.18 -22.00
CA ALA A 10 12.74 -32.94 -22.53
C ALA A 10 13.78 -33.58 -21.58
N LEU A 11 14.52 -34.56 -22.11
CA LEU A 11 15.73 -35.13 -21.54
C LEU A 11 16.85 -34.08 -21.50
N SER A 12 17.70 -34.08 -20.48
CA SER A 12 19.16 -34.01 -20.68
C SER A 12 19.91 -34.38 -19.40
N CYS A 13 20.86 -35.29 -19.59
CA CYS A 13 21.89 -35.72 -18.67
C CYS A 13 22.73 -34.53 -18.16
N GLY A 14 23.14 -34.57 -16.90
CA GLY A 14 23.99 -33.55 -16.29
C GLY A 14 24.50 -34.04 -14.93
N VAL A 15 25.57 -34.82 -14.97
CA VAL A 15 26.40 -35.23 -13.83
C VAL A 15 26.69 -34.00 -12.96
N ILE A 16 26.36 -34.07 -11.67
CA ILE A 16 26.81 -33.09 -10.67
C ILE A 16 28.26 -33.46 -10.33
N PRO A 17 29.29 -32.67 -10.73
CA PRO A 17 30.62 -32.85 -10.17
C PRO A 17 30.58 -32.30 -8.74
N GLY A 18 31.11 -33.08 -7.81
CA GLY A 18 31.14 -32.76 -6.40
C GLY A 18 31.81 -31.41 -6.12
N ASN A 19 31.30 -30.75 -5.07
CA ASN A 19 31.97 -29.65 -4.39
C ASN A 19 33.41 -30.04 -4.06
N MET A 20 34.37 -29.59 -4.86
CA MET A 20 35.74 -29.36 -4.42
C MET A 20 35.78 -27.92 -3.89
N SER A 21 35.29 -27.76 -2.67
CA SER A 21 35.45 -26.54 -1.89
C SER A 21 36.91 -26.42 -1.47
N PHE A 22 37.74 -25.82 -2.35
CA PHE A 22 39.06 -25.35 -1.96
C PHE A 22 38.88 -24.00 -1.25
N HIS A 23 38.71 -24.06 0.06
CA HIS A 23 38.79 -22.90 0.94
C HIS A 23 40.26 -22.46 1.01
N ALA A 24 40.62 -21.44 0.24
CA ALA A 24 41.86 -20.69 0.44
C ALA A 24 41.58 -19.18 0.31
N SER A 25 40.62 -18.69 1.10
CA SER A 25 40.60 -17.28 1.47
C SER A 25 41.68 -17.07 2.53
N ALA A 26 42.92 -16.86 2.10
CA ALA A 26 43.92 -16.21 2.94
C ALA A 26 43.64 -14.70 2.93
N LYS A 27 43.69 -14.08 4.12
CA LYS A 27 43.46 -12.66 4.36
C LYS A 27 44.33 -11.78 3.47
N ARG A 28 43.69 -10.90 2.69
CA ARG A 28 44.27 -9.81 1.89
C ARG A 28 44.94 -8.68 2.71
N GLU A 29 45.20 -8.89 4.01
CA GLU A 29 45.87 -7.91 4.88
C GLU A 29 47.24 -8.38 5.40
N GLU A 30 47.66 -9.62 5.10
CA GLU A 30 49.01 -10.12 5.43
C GLU A 30 50.01 -10.02 4.26
N GLU A 31 49.56 -9.63 3.06
CA GLU A 31 50.43 -9.46 1.88
C GLU A 31 51.12 -8.08 1.78
N ALA A 32 50.76 -7.12 2.62
CA ALA A 32 51.43 -5.81 2.65
C ALA A 32 52.69 -5.76 3.55
N ALA A 33 52.99 -6.84 4.28
CA ALA A 33 54.20 -6.96 5.12
C ALA A 33 55.22 -7.98 4.60
N ALA A 34 54.97 -8.62 3.45
CA ALA A 34 55.88 -9.57 2.81
C ALA A 34 56.71 -8.96 1.66
N THR A 35 56.47 -7.70 1.30
CA THR A 35 57.22 -6.96 0.25
C THR A 35 58.42 -6.21 0.83
N ALA A 36 59.25 -6.89 1.62
CA ALA A 36 60.57 -6.40 2.03
C ALA A 36 61.50 -7.55 2.42
N VAL A 37 61.61 -8.56 1.58
CA VAL A 37 62.84 -9.36 1.51
C VAL A 37 63.43 -9.07 0.16
N ALA A 38 64.38 -8.15 0.17
CA ALA A 38 65.24 -7.86 -0.96
C ALA A 38 65.71 -9.18 -1.57
N ALA A 39 65.44 -9.35 -2.87
CA ALA A 39 66.22 -10.27 -3.67
C ALA A 39 67.69 -9.91 -3.40
N PRO A 40 68.51 -10.83 -2.86
CA PRO A 40 69.94 -10.59 -2.86
C PRO A 40 70.34 -10.38 -4.33
N PRO A 41 71.28 -9.49 -4.61
CA PRO A 41 71.78 -9.32 -5.97
C PRO A 41 72.19 -10.71 -6.44
N THR A 42 71.70 -11.13 -7.60
CA THR A 42 72.28 -12.26 -8.31
C THR A 42 73.67 -11.81 -8.77
N GLU A 43 74.60 -11.79 -7.83
CA GLU A 43 76.02 -11.93 -8.10
C GLU A 43 76.14 -13.15 -9.00
N GLY A 44 76.74 -12.93 -10.18
CA GLY A 44 76.89 -13.97 -11.18
C GLY A 44 77.45 -15.22 -10.51
N LYS A 45 76.75 -16.35 -10.68
CA LYS A 45 77.28 -17.66 -10.30
C LYS A 45 78.51 -17.95 -11.18
N GLY A 46 79.65 -17.40 -10.79
CA GLY A 46 80.95 -17.72 -11.34
C GLY A 46 81.36 -19.11 -10.89
N GLY A 47 81.79 -19.93 -11.84
CA GLY A 47 82.17 -21.33 -11.63
C GLY A 47 81.57 -22.24 -12.71
N LEU A 48 82.40 -23.10 -13.28
CA LEU A 48 82.03 -24.01 -14.37
C LEU A 48 80.80 -24.85 -13.96
N PHE A 49 79.68 -24.63 -14.66
CA PHE A 49 78.36 -25.25 -14.47
C PHE A 49 77.43 -24.71 -13.36
N GLY A 50 77.66 -23.51 -12.82
CA GLY A 50 76.67 -22.84 -11.96
C GLY A 50 76.43 -23.49 -10.58
N THR A 51 77.38 -24.33 -10.14
CA THR A 51 77.35 -25.06 -8.86
C THR A 51 77.90 -24.26 -7.67
N GLY A 52 78.41 -23.04 -7.89
CA GLY A 52 78.95 -22.19 -6.81
C GLY A 52 80.32 -22.63 -6.27
N LEU A 53 80.96 -23.64 -6.87
CA LEU A 53 82.36 -23.97 -6.61
C LEU A 53 83.24 -23.20 -7.60
N SER A 54 84.20 -22.43 -7.10
CA SER A 54 85.16 -21.73 -7.96
C SER A 54 86.00 -22.75 -8.74
N GLU A 55 86.33 -22.42 -9.99
CA GLU A 55 87.01 -23.31 -10.95
C GLU A 55 88.31 -23.94 -10.39
N TRP A 56 88.95 -23.25 -9.45
CA TRP A 56 90.16 -23.67 -8.77
C TRP A 56 89.99 -24.76 -7.71
N PHE A 57 88.79 -24.96 -7.17
CA PHE A 57 88.50 -26.04 -6.20
C PHE A 57 87.76 -27.21 -6.83
N ALA A 58 86.93 -26.97 -7.85
CA ALA A 58 86.24 -28.03 -8.56
C ALA A 58 87.21 -28.93 -9.36
N LEU A 59 88.25 -28.34 -9.95
CA LEU A 59 89.16 -29.03 -10.86
C LEU A 59 90.09 -30.03 -10.13
N PRO A 60 90.74 -29.70 -8.99
CA PRO A 60 91.55 -30.67 -8.24
C PRO A 60 90.72 -31.78 -7.59
N ILE A 61 89.52 -31.47 -7.08
CA ILE A 61 88.65 -32.46 -6.44
C ILE A 61 88.04 -33.41 -7.49
N GLY A 62 87.62 -32.87 -8.64
CA GLY A 62 87.14 -33.67 -9.77
C GLY A 62 88.21 -34.60 -10.32
N VAL A 63 89.44 -34.11 -10.48
CA VAL A 63 90.58 -34.94 -10.93
C VAL A 63 90.94 -36.00 -9.88
N ALA A 64 90.96 -35.64 -8.59
CA ALA A 64 91.25 -36.59 -7.51
C ALA A 64 90.19 -37.71 -7.38
N ALA A 65 88.93 -37.42 -7.72
CA ALA A 65 87.87 -38.44 -7.75
C ALA A 65 87.84 -39.25 -9.06
N ALA A 66 88.14 -38.62 -10.20
CA ALA A 66 88.11 -39.27 -11.51
C ALA A 66 89.28 -40.23 -11.73
N VAL A 67 90.48 -39.91 -11.22
CA VAL A 67 91.68 -40.75 -11.41
C VAL A 67 91.49 -42.16 -10.84
N PRO A 68 91.02 -42.36 -9.59
CA PRO A 68 90.72 -43.68 -9.05
C PRO A 68 89.57 -44.40 -9.77
N LEU A 69 88.52 -43.67 -10.16
CA LEU A 69 87.37 -44.26 -10.89
C LEU A 69 87.78 -44.88 -12.23
N LEU A 70 88.78 -44.30 -12.90
CA LEU A 70 89.34 -44.80 -14.17
C LEU A 70 90.45 -45.85 -13.98
N THR A 71 91.30 -45.73 -12.95
CA THR A 71 92.41 -46.69 -12.76
C THR A 71 92.00 -48.00 -12.10
N PHE A 72 90.86 -48.03 -11.39
CA PHE A 72 90.31 -49.24 -10.78
C PHE A 72 89.17 -49.89 -11.58
N ASP A 73 88.90 -49.42 -12.82
CA ASP A 73 87.83 -49.91 -13.72
C ASP A 73 86.42 -49.96 -13.07
N VAL A 74 86.19 -49.17 -12.02
CA VAL A 74 84.85 -49.05 -11.40
C VAL A 74 83.86 -48.39 -12.35
N TYR A 75 84.36 -47.59 -13.30
CA TYR A 75 83.59 -47.00 -14.40
C TYR A 75 84.31 -47.25 -15.74
N VAL A 76 83.75 -48.11 -16.59
CA VAL A 76 84.33 -48.46 -17.89
C VAL A 76 83.84 -47.48 -18.96
N ILE A 77 84.78 -46.82 -19.65
CA ILE A 77 84.47 -45.94 -20.78
C ILE A 77 84.04 -46.80 -21.96
N ASN A 78 82.74 -46.77 -22.26
CA ASN A 78 82.11 -47.47 -23.39
C ASN A 78 81.24 -46.51 -24.21
N GLU A 79 80.63 -46.98 -25.31
CA GLU A 79 79.74 -46.19 -26.19
C GLU A 79 78.62 -45.47 -25.41
N GLU A 80 78.14 -46.07 -24.31
CA GLU A 80 77.13 -45.49 -23.42
C GLU A 80 77.65 -44.28 -22.60
N THR A 81 78.95 -44.22 -22.30
CA THR A 81 79.57 -43.11 -21.57
C THR A 81 79.78 -41.89 -22.47
N GLN A 82 80.02 -42.11 -23.76
CA GLN A 82 80.03 -41.06 -24.78
C GLN A 82 78.61 -40.51 -24.99
N LEU A 83 77.60 -41.38 -25.03
CA LEU A 83 76.20 -40.96 -25.07
C LEU A 83 75.81 -40.15 -23.82
N LEU A 84 76.26 -40.57 -22.63
CA LEU A 84 76.07 -39.85 -21.38
C LEU A 84 76.77 -38.48 -21.38
N ALA A 85 77.99 -38.38 -21.92
CA ALA A 85 78.71 -37.11 -22.03
C ALA A 85 78.00 -36.13 -22.97
N VAL A 86 77.50 -36.59 -24.12
CA VAL A 86 76.71 -35.76 -25.05
C VAL A 86 75.36 -35.37 -24.43
N PHE A 87 74.73 -36.26 -23.67
CA PHE A 87 73.50 -35.97 -22.93
C PHE A 87 73.71 -34.93 -21.82
N LEU A 88 74.80 -35.01 -21.05
CA LEU A 88 75.15 -34.01 -20.04
C LEU A 88 75.48 -32.65 -20.69
N ALA A 89 76.20 -32.65 -21.81
CA ALA A 89 76.45 -31.43 -22.59
C ALA A 89 75.14 -30.82 -23.12
N PHE A 90 74.18 -31.66 -23.54
CA PHE A 90 72.82 -31.23 -23.89
C PHE A 90 72.08 -30.65 -22.68
N CYS A 91 72.12 -31.29 -21.51
CA CYS A 91 71.47 -30.77 -20.30
C CYS A 91 72.05 -29.41 -19.87
N VAL A 92 73.38 -29.23 -19.94
CA VAL A 92 74.04 -27.96 -19.61
C VAL A 92 73.67 -26.87 -20.62
N THR A 93 73.70 -27.18 -21.92
CA THR A 93 73.33 -26.21 -22.97
C THR A 93 71.84 -25.85 -22.91
N PHE A 94 70.97 -26.83 -22.66
CA PHE A 94 69.55 -26.60 -22.42
C PHE A 94 69.32 -25.76 -21.17
N TYR A 95 70.04 -25.98 -20.07
CA TYR A 95 69.91 -25.17 -18.86
C TYR A 95 70.40 -23.73 -19.05
N THR A 96 71.54 -23.54 -19.74
CA THR A 96 72.16 -22.21 -19.91
C THR A 96 71.55 -21.37 -21.02
N GLN A 97 71.15 -21.97 -22.15
CA GLN A 97 70.61 -21.26 -23.31
C GLN A 97 69.10 -21.46 -23.48
N GLY A 98 68.58 -22.66 -23.17
CA GLY A 98 67.15 -22.98 -23.28
C GLY A 98 66.35 -22.66 -22.01
N GLY A 99 67.00 -22.62 -20.84
CA GLY A 99 66.36 -22.48 -19.54
C GLY A 99 65.58 -21.18 -19.43
N ASP A 100 66.19 -20.05 -19.76
CA ASP A 100 65.55 -18.73 -19.68
C ASP A 100 64.30 -18.62 -20.57
N ALA A 101 64.31 -19.24 -21.76
CA ALA A 101 63.16 -19.29 -22.64
C ALA A 101 62.01 -20.13 -22.04
N VAL A 102 62.33 -21.27 -21.41
CA VAL A 102 61.34 -22.11 -20.73
C VAL A 102 60.80 -21.41 -19.48
N TYR A 103 61.65 -20.77 -18.68
CA TYR A 103 61.23 -19.99 -17.52
C TYR A 103 60.29 -18.87 -17.92
N LYS A 104 60.65 -18.05 -18.92
CA LYS A 104 59.77 -16.99 -19.44
C LYS A 104 58.46 -17.52 -20.00
N ALA A 105 58.47 -18.68 -20.66
CA ALA A 105 57.25 -19.30 -21.17
C ALA A 105 56.33 -19.78 -20.04
N ILE A 106 56.89 -20.38 -18.98
CA ILE A 106 56.12 -20.82 -17.80
C ILE A 106 55.60 -19.62 -17.02
N ASP A 107 56.43 -18.60 -16.82
CA ASP A 107 56.07 -17.39 -16.08
C ASP A 107 54.97 -16.61 -16.80
N ALA A 108 55.09 -16.40 -18.11
CA ALA A 108 54.03 -15.79 -18.92
C ALA A 108 52.72 -16.59 -18.89
N LYS A 109 52.80 -17.94 -18.82
CA LYS A 109 51.61 -18.79 -18.63
C LYS A 109 51.01 -18.63 -17.24
N ALA A 110 51.83 -18.51 -16.20
CA ALA A 110 51.37 -18.28 -14.83
C ALA A 110 50.67 -16.91 -14.71
N GLU A 111 51.27 -15.85 -15.24
CA GLU A 111 50.67 -14.51 -15.28
C GLU A 111 49.34 -14.49 -16.05
N THR A 112 49.29 -15.18 -17.20
CA THR A 112 48.06 -15.29 -18.00
C THR A 112 46.96 -16.01 -17.23
N LEU A 113 47.28 -17.14 -16.57
CA LEU A 113 46.31 -17.88 -15.76
C LEU A 113 45.79 -17.05 -14.58
N LEU A 114 46.65 -16.31 -13.89
CA LEU A 114 46.22 -15.42 -12.81
C LEU A 114 45.30 -14.32 -13.33
N LYS A 115 45.62 -13.74 -14.49
CA LYS A 115 44.78 -12.74 -15.12
C LYS A 115 43.41 -13.31 -15.53
N GLU A 116 43.38 -14.45 -16.20
CA GLU A 116 42.13 -15.13 -16.59
C GLU A 116 41.28 -15.51 -15.38
N HIS A 117 41.91 -15.95 -14.28
CA HIS A 117 41.21 -16.28 -13.04
C HIS A 117 40.60 -15.04 -12.39
N ASN A 118 41.37 -13.95 -12.28
CA ASN A 118 40.88 -12.68 -11.73
C ASN A 118 39.72 -12.12 -12.58
N GLU A 119 39.84 -12.16 -13.91
CA GLU A 119 38.75 -11.75 -14.81
C GLU A 119 37.50 -12.65 -14.68
N ALA A 120 37.68 -13.94 -14.42
CA ALA A 120 36.56 -14.85 -14.17
C ALA A 120 35.90 -14.58 -12.81
N GLU A 121 36.68 -14.34 -11.76
CA GLU A 121 36.18 -13.96 -10.43
C GLU A 121 35.41 -12.64 -10.49
N GLU A 122 35.92 -11.64 -11.20
CA GLU A 122 35.26 -10.34 -11.32
C GLU A 122 33.91 -10.46 -12.04
N LYS A 123 33.82 -11.26 -13.11
CA LYS A 123 32.54 -11.59 -13.77
C LYS A 123 31.56 -12.30 -12.84
N VAL A 124 32.05 -13.19 -11.97
CA VAL A 124 31.20 -13.87 -10.99
C VAL A 124 30.71 -12.89 -9.93
N ILE A 125 31.57 -11.99 -9.45
CA ILE A 125 31.21 -10.93 -8.49
C ILE A 125 30.13 -10.04 -9.10
N GLU A 126 30.32 -9.54 -10.31
CA GLU A 126 29.32 -8.71 -11.02
C GLU A 126 27.97 -9.43 -11.16
N ALA A 127 27.99 -10.71 -11.56
CA ALA A 127 26.77 -11.51 -11.68
C ALA A 127 26.07 -11.72 -10.33
N LEU A 128 26.81 -11.87 -9.24
CA LEU A 128 26.26 -11.99 -7.89
C LEU A 128 25.69 -10.66 -7.37
N GLU A 129 26.35 -9.54 -7.64
CA GLU A 129 25.85 -8.21 -7.29
C GLU A 129 24.55 -7.88 -8.02
N GLN A 130 24.47 -8.19 -9.31
CA GLN A 130 23.23 -8.05 -10.09
C GLN A 130 22.10 -8.92 -9.53
N LYS A 131 22.39 -10.17 -9.15
CA LYS A 131 21.40 -11.04 -8.49
C LYS A 131 20.98 -10.48 -7.14
N LEU A 132 21.90 -9.94 -6.35
CA LEU A 132 21.60 -9.31 -5.06
C LEU A 132 20.64 -8.12 -5.25
N LEU A 133 20.93 -7.23 -6.21
CA LEU A 133 20.05 -6.11 -6.54
C LEU A 133 18.66 -6.58 -6.97
N PHE A 134 18.58 -7.61 -7.81
CA PHE A 134 17.31 -8.20 -8.22
C PHE A 134 16.53 -8.82 -7.04
N LEU A 135 17.21 -9.52 -6.13
CA LEU A 135 16.60 -10.08 -4.93
C LEU A 135 16.08 -8.97 -3.99
N LYS A 136 16.84 -7.87 -3.80
CA LYS A 136 16.38 -6.71 -3.03
C LYS A 136 15.15 -6.05 -3.66
N ALA A 137 15.13 -5.89 -4.98
CA ALA A 137 13.97 -5.37 -5.69
C ALA A 137 12.73 -6.27 -5.53
N ASN A 138 12.89 -7.59 -5.61
CA ASN A 138 11.82 -8.54 -5.34
C ASN A 138 11.34 -8.50 -3.89
N GLN A 139 12.25 -8.36 -2.91
CA GLN A 139 11.88 -8.22 -1.51
C GLN A 139 11.03 -6.96 -1.29
N ASN A 140 11.43 -5.83 -1.88
CA ASN A 140 10.64 -4.59 -1.81
C ASN A 140 9.26 -4.78 -2.44
N THR A 141 9.19 -5.47 -3.57
CA THR A 141 7.92 -5.79 -4.25
C THR A 141 6.99 -6.61 -3.33
N VAL A 142 7.52 -7.60 -2.60
CA VAL A 142 6.73 -8.39 -1.63
C VAL A 142 6.26 -7.51 -0.47
N ASN A 143 7.11 -6.63 0.06
CA ASN A 143 6.72 -5.69 1.11
C ASN A 143 5.60 -4.74 0.63
N ASP A 144 5.69 -4.25 -0.59
CA ASP A 144 4.66 -3.40 -1.20
C ASP A 144 3.34 -4.17 -1.35
N PHE A 145 3.37 -5.44 -1.77
CA PHE A 145 2.16 -6.26 -1.83
C PHE A 145 1.55 -6.52 -0.45
N SER A 146 2.36 -6.73 0.59
CA SER A 146 1.89 -6.86 1.97
C SER A 146 1.22 -5.57 2.45
N ALA A 147 1.86 -4.42 2.24
CA ALA A 147 1.32 -3.11 2.60
C ALA A 147 0.01 -2.81 1.83
N ILE A 148 -0.06 -3.15 0.55
CA ILE A 148 -1.29 -3.04 -0.25
C ILE A 148 -2.40 -3.92 0.35
N ASN A 149 -2.09 -5.14 0.78
CA ASN A 149 -3.09 -6.05 1.34
C ASN A 149 -3.60 -5.56 2.71
N GLU A 150 -2.72 -5.04 3.56
CA GLU A 150 -3.10 -4.39 4.81
C GLU A 150 -3.98 -3.16 4.56
N MET A 151 -3.58 -2.29 3.62
CA MET A 151 -4.40 -1.13 3.24
C MET A 151 -5.76 -1.55 2.70
N ARG A 152 -5.84 -2.61 1.88
CA ARG A 152 -7.11 -3.15 1.39
C ARG A 152 -7.98 -3.64 2.54
N THR A 153 -7.41 -4.36 3.49
CA THR A 153 -8.15 -4.88 4.65
C THR A 153 -8.72 -3.74 5.48
N ALA A 154 -7.89 -2.74 5.83
CA ALA A 154 -8.33 -1.54 6.54
C ALA A 154 -9.37 -0.72 5.76
N ALA A 155 -9.25 -0.67 4.43
CA ALA A 155 -10.23 -0.01 3.57
C ALA A 155 -11.59 -0.74 3.58
N TYR A 156 -11.60 -2.08 3.55
CA TYR A 156 -12.84 -2.85 3.64
C TYR A 156 -13.51 -2.74 5.02
N GLU A 157 -12.73 -2.68 6.10
CA GLU A 157 -13.27 -2.42 7.45
C GLU A 157 -13.95 -1.05 7.52
N LYS A 158 -13.28 0.00 7.01
CA LYS A 158 -13.86 1.34 6.93
C LYS A 158 -15.07 1.39 6.01
N LEU A 159 -15.06 0.67 4.89
CA LEU A 159 -16.19 0.58 3.96
C LEU A 159 -17.40 -0.11 4.61
N ASN A 160 -17.17 -1.17 5.38
CA ASN A 160 -18.23 -1.86 6.11
C ASN A 160 -18.81 -0.96 7.22
N ALA A 161 -17.95 -0.28 7.99
CA ALA A 161 -18.39 0.69 8.98
C ALA A 161 -19.19 1.85 8.35
N ALA A 162 -18.71 2.39 7.22
CA ALA A 162 -19.43 3.42 6.45
C ALA A 162 -20.76 2.88 5.90
N GLY A 163 -20.80 1.63 5.43
CA GLY A 163 -22.00 0.93 4.99
C GLY A 163 -23.05 0.77 6.09
N ALA A 164 -22.64 0.63 7.36
CA ALA A 164 -23.55 0.59 8.50
C ALA A 164 -24.08 1.98 8.91
N VAL A 165 -23.31 3.05 8.64
CA VAL A 165 -23.65 4.43 9.02
C VAL A 165 -24.49 5.13 7.94
N LYS A 166 -24.20 4.89 6.67
CA LYS A 166 -24.87 5.57 5.55
C LYS A 166 -26.40 5.41 5.57
N PRO A 167 -26.99 4.22 5.75
CA PRO A 167 -28.45 4.07 5.83
C PRO A 167 -29.06 4.82 7.02
N LYS A 168 -28.34 4.92 8.14
CA LYS A 168 -28.80 5.68 9.32
C LYS A 168 -28.84 7.18 9.04
N HIS A 169 -27.84 7.68 8.32
CA HIS A 169 -27.80 9.09 7.92
C HIS A 169 -28.88 9.39 6.88
N ASP A 170 -29.04 8.54 5.86
CA ASP A 170 -30.05 8.71 4.82
C ASP A 170 -31.47 8.67 5.43
N PHE A 171 -31.73 7.76 6.38
CA PHE A 171 -32.99 7.73 7.12
C PHE A 171 -33.22 8.99 7.95
N LYS A 172 -32.18 9.47 8.67
CA LYS A 172 -32.27 10.72 9.44
C LYS A 172 -32.66 11.90 8.55
N VAL A 173 -32.02 12.05 7.39
CA VAL A 173 -32.34 13.11 6.43
C VAL A 173 -33.79 13.03 5.94
N GLN A 174 -34.30 11.82 5.67
CA GLN A 174 -35.70 11.62 5.27
C GLN A 174 -36.68 12.04 6.38
N VAL A 175 -36.39 11.67 7.64
CA VAL A 175 -37.22 12.04 8.79
C VAL A 175 -37.20 13.55 9.04
N GLU A 176 -36.03 14.19 8.98
CA GLU A 176 -35.91 15.64 9.13
C GLU A 176 -36.74 16.40 8.07
N ARG A 177 -36.75 15.90 6.84
CA ARG A 177 -37.55 16.48 5.75
C ARG A 177 -39.05 16.34 5.99
N ILE A 178 -39.49 15.19 6.50
CA ILE A 178 -40.88 14.99 6.91
C ILE A 178 -41.27 15.96 8.03
N LEU A 179 -40.44 16.09 9.06
CA LEU A 179 -40.71 16.99 10.18
C LEU A 179 -40.79 18.45 9.72
N ALA A 180 -39.91 18.88 8.82
CA ALA A 180 -39.97 20.21 8.23
C ALA A 180 -41.27 20.42 7.43
N MET A 181 -41.74 19.40 6.71
CA MET A 181 -42.99 19.46 5.95
C MET A 181 -44.21 19.57 6.86
N ILE A 182 -44.25 18.78 7.95
CA ILE A 182 -45.31 18.84 8.96
C ILE A 182 -45.34 20.22 9.60
N ALA A 183 -44.19 20.75 10.02
CA ALA A 183 -44.10 22.08 10.63
C ALA A 183 -44.61 23.19 9.69
N ALA A 184 -44.27 23.12 8.40
CA ALA A 184 -44.77 24.07 7.40
C ALA A 184 -46.30 23.92 7.18
N GLU A 185 -46.81 22.70 7.20
CA GLU A 185 -48.23 22.41 7.04
C GLU A 185 -49.04 22.86 8.26
N GLU A 186 -48.57 22.60 9.48
CA GLU A 186 -49.17 23.10 10.72
C GLU A 186 -49.23 24.63 10.77
N ALA A 187 -48.17 25.32 10.32
CA ALA A 187 -48.17 26.77 10.20
C ALA A 187 -49.26 27.25 9.22
N SER A 188 -49.32 26.65 8.03
CA SER A 188 -50.34 26.96 7.01
C SER A 188 -51.76 26.67 7.49
N TYR A 189 -51.99 25.53 8.16
CA TYR A 189 -53.31 25.19 8.72
C TYR A 189 -53.70 26.16 9.83
N THR A 190 -52.78 26.52 10.72
CA THR A 190 -53.03 27.51 11.78
C THR A 190 -53.44 28.85 11.19
N GLU A 191 -52.76 29.31 10.14
CA GLU A 191 -53.12 30.56 9.44
C GLU A 191 -54.46 30.47 8.74
N LYS A 192 -54.73 29.39 7.99
CA LYS A 192 -56.02 29.17 7.32
C LYS A 192 -57.18 29.12 8.32
N THR A 193 -57.02 28.38 9.41
CA THR A 193 -58.04 28.28 10.46
C THR A 193 -58.27 29.64 11.11
N LYS A 194 -57.23 30.43 11.38
CA LYS A 194 -57.40 31.82 11.85
C LYS A 194 -58.20 32.65 10.85
N MET A 195 -57.86 32.60 9.55
CA MET A 195 -58.57 33.35 8.52
C MET A 195 -60.05 32.95 8.40
N THR A 196 -60.35 31.65 8.37
CA THR A 196 -61.73 31.14 8.32
C THR A 196 -62.51 31.51 9.58
N LEU A 197 -61.92 31.35 10.77
CA LEU A 197 -62.55 31.71 12.04
C LEU A 197 -62.85 33.21 12.12
N MET A 198 -61.96 34.06 11.60
CA MET A 198 -62.18 35.51 11.51
C MET A 198 -63.27 35.86 10.50
N ALA A 199 -63.33 35.16 9.36
CA ALA A 199 -64.39 35.34 8.37
C ALA A 199 -65.77 34.92 8.91
N GLU A 200 -65.86 33.77 9.58
CA GLU A 200 -67.07 33.30 10.26
C GLU A 200 -67.52 34.26 11.36
N ALA A 201 -66.59 34.73 12.19
CA ALA A 201 -66.87 35.71 13.24
C ALA A 201 -67.41 37.00 12.63
N THR A 202 -66.79 37.48 11.54
CA THR A 202 -67.22 38.70 10.85
C THR A 202 -68.61 38.55 10.27
N ALA A 203 -68.90 37.43 9.60
CA ALA A 203 -70.24 37.16 9.06
C ALA A 203 -71.29 37.07 10.18
N SER A 204 -71.02 36.28 11.23
CA SER A 204 -71.95 36.09 12.34
C SER A 204 -72.24 37.37 13.11
N VAL A 205 -71.21 38.17 13.41
CA VAL A 205 -71.38 39.48 14.08
C VAL A 205 -72.09 40.46 13.17
N THR A 206 -71.83 40.45 11.86
CA THR A 206 -72.54 41.29 10.88
C THR A 206 -74.02 40.94 10.83
N ASP A 207 -74.37 39.66 10.83
CA ASP A 207 -75.75 39.20 10.80
C ASP A 207 -76.47 39.52 12.12
N LYS A 208 -75.82 39.29 13.27
CA LYS A 208 -76.33 39.73 14.59
C LYS A 208 -76.53 41.25 14.63
N PHE A 209 -75.58 42.02 14.11
CA PHE A 209 -75.68 43.48 14.03
C PHE A 209 -76.84 43.92 13.14
N LYS A 210 -77.09 43.25 12.02
CA LYS A 210 -78.23 43.56 11.13
C LYS A 210 -79.57 43.26 11.78
N ALA A 211 -79.67 42.16 12.53
CA ALA A 211 -80.92 41.69 13.13
C ALA A 211 -81.30 42.41 14.42
N ASP A 212 -80.32 42.73 15.28
CA ASP A 212 -80.60 43.24 16.63
C ASP A 212 -80.63 44.77 16.69
N LYS A 213 -81.83 45.33 16.88
CA LYS A 213 -82.06 46.78 17.01
C LYS A 213 -81.42 47.36 18.28
N ALA A 214 -81.35 46.59 19.37
CA ALA A 214 -80.74 47.06 20.61
C ALA A 214 -79.23 47.17 20.45
N LEU A 215 -78.61 46.22 19.75
CA LEU A 215 -77.17 46.23 19.45
C LEU A 215 -76.78 47.39 18.54
N LYS A 216 -77.58 47.72 17.51
CA LYS A 216 -77.36 48.91 16.66
C LYS A 216 -77.41 50.21 17.45
N LYS A 217 -78.41 50.35 18.34
CA LYS A 217 -78.58 51.55 19.16
C LYS A 217 -77.42 51.68 20.16
N ALA A 218 -77.06 50.60 20.85
CA ALA A 218 -75.93 50.58 21.77
C ALA A 218 -74.60 50.88 21.07
N ALA A 219 -74.39 50.37 19.86
CA ALA A 219 -73.19 50.68 19.07
C ALA A 219 -73.13 52.16 18.65
N LEU A 220 -74.26 52.75 18.27
CA LEU A 220 -74.34 54.16 17.91
C LEU A 220 -74.13 55.08 19.12
N ASP A 221 -74.73 54.74 20.27
CA ASP A 221 -74.54 55.47 21.54
C ASP A 221 -73.10 55.37 22.05
N ALA A 222 -72.46 54.20 21.92
CA ALA A 222 -71.05 53.99 22.25
C ALA A 222 -70.12 54.77 21.31
N ALA A 223 -70.41 54.82 20.00
CA ALA A 223 -69.65 55.62 19.04
C ALA A 223 -69.75 57.13 19.33
N ILE A 224 -70.94 57.64 19.64
CA ILE A 224 -71.15 59.04 20.06
C ILE A 224 -70.38 59.33 21.35
N SER A 225 -70.38 58.40 22.30
CA SER A 225 -69.67 58.57 23.57
C SER A 225 -68.16 58.58 23.40
N LYS A 226 -67.60 57.72 22.53
CA LYS A 226 -66.17 57.73 22.18
C LYS A 226 -65.74 59.02 21.48
N LEU A 227 -66.54 59.55 20.54
CA LEU A 227 -66.26 60.83 19.89
C LEU A 227 -66.26 62.01 20.87
N LYS A 228 -67.03 61.90 21.95
CA LYS A 228 -67.06 62.88 23.05
C LYS A 228 -65.93 62.68 24.09
N GLY A 229 -65.00 61.75 23.86
CA GLY A 229 -63.88 61.47 24.77
C GLY A 229 -64.21 60.51 25.93
N GLY A 230 -65.39 59.87 25.92
CA GLY A 230 -65.79 58.89 26.91
C GLY A 230 -65.11 57.53 26.70
N LYS A 231 -64.69 56.88 27.79
CA LYS A 231 -64.23 55.48 27.79
C LYS A 231 -65.43 54.54 27.89
N THR A 232 -66.08 54.28 26.76
CA THR A 232 -67.17 53.30 26.67
C THR A 232 -66.68 52.07 25.90
N GLU A 233 -67.00 50.88 26.42
CA GLU A 233 -66.70 49.62 25.74
C GLU A 233 -67.48 49.51 24.43
N ASP A 234 -66.88 48.85 23.43
CA ASP A 234 -67.50 48.68 22.13
C ASP A 234 -68.40 47.44 22.11
N PRO A 235 -69.73 47.59 21.97
CA PRO A 235 -70.65 46.45 21.98
C PRO A 235 -70.47 45.53 20.77
N VAL A 236 -69.91 46.01 19.65
CA VAL A 236 -69.56 45.17 18.49
C VAL A 236 -68.32 44.33 18.82
N GLN A 237 -67.31 44.92 19.46
CA GLN A 237 -66.15 44.18 19.96
C GLN A 237 -66.56 43.13 20.99
N ALA A 238 -67.50 43.45 21.89
CA ALA A 238 -68.06 42.49 22.84
C ALA A 238 -68.78 41.33 22.13
N ALA A 239 -69.49 41.59 21.03
CA ALA A 239 -70.12 40.56 20.20
C ALA A 239 -69.09 39.63 19.53
N PHE A 240 -67.95 40.15 19.06
CA PHE A 240 -66.84 39.34 18.57
C PHE A 240 -66.23 38.46 19.67
N VAL A 241 -65.97 39.04 20.85
CA VAL A 241 -65.44 38.27 22.01
C VAL A 241 -66.42 37.18 22.42
N GLN A 242 -67.73 37.46 22.42
CA GLN A 242 -68.74 36.47 22.73
C GLN A 242 -68.80 35.36 21.68
N PHE A 243 -68.69 35.67 20.39
CA PHE A 243 -68.60 34.66 19.33
C PHE A 243 -67.42 33.70 19.56
N PHE A 244 -66.23 34.20 19.88
CA PHE A 244 -65.08 33.34 20.17
C PHE A 244 -65.26 32.51 21.45
N LYS A 245 -65.89 33.05 22.49
CA LYS A 245 -66.24 32.29 23.70
C LYS A 245 -67.23 31.17 23.40
N ASP A 246 -68.27 31.46 22.63
CA ASP A 246 -69.31 30.50 22.25
C ASP A 246 -68.72 29.39 21.35
N LYS A 247 -67.89 29.75 20.36
CA LYS A 247 -67.15 28.77 19.54
C LYS A 247 -66.18 27.93 20.35
N ALA A 248 -65.46 28.52 21.31
CA ALA A 248 -64.56 27.77 22.19
C ALA A 248 -65.32 26.80 23.12
N ALA A 249 -66.50 27.19 23.60
CA ALA A 249 -67.36 26.31 24.39
C ALA A 249 -67.93 25.15 23.53
N ALA A 250 -68.35 25.44 22.30
CA ALA A 250 -68.83 24.44 21.34
C ALA A 250 -67.72 23.45 20.95
N ALA A 251 -66.49 23.92 20.74
CA ALA A 251 -65.35 23.06 20.45
C ALA A 251 -65.01 22.10 21.61
N LYS A 252 -65.13 22.55 22.87
CA LYS A 252 -64.95 21.69 24.05
C LYS A 252 -66.06 20.66 24.25
N ALA A 253 -67.27 20.96 23.78
CA ALA A 253 -68.42 20.06 23.85
C ALA A 253 -68.43 19.03 22.71
N SER A 254 -67.79 19.35 21.59
CA SER A 254 -67.59 18.44 20.47
C SER A 254 -66.60 17.33 20.86
N LYS A 255 -67.05 16.07 20.78
CA LYS A 255 -66.19 14.86 20.75
C LYS A 255 -65.97 14.36 19.32
N ASP A 256 -66.27 15.20 18.33
CA ASP A 256 -66.28 14.81 16.94
C ASP A 256 -64.87 14.92 16.35
N ASP A 257 -64.07 13.85 16.53
CA ASP A 257 -62.72 13.74 15.98
C ASP A 257 -62.72 13.53 14.45
N SER A 258 -63.88 13.59 13.77
CA SER A 258 -63.99 13.26 12.34
C SER A 258 -63.20 14.20 11.44
N GLU A 259 -63.23 15.51 11.71
CA GLU A 259 -62.45 16.50 10.96
C GLU A 259 -60.95 16.36 11.22
N GLU A 260 -60.54 16.11 12.47
CA GLU A 260 -59.13 15.85 12.81
C GLU A 260 -58.62 14.56 12.16
N LYS A 261 -59.45 13.52 12.08
CA LYS A 261 -59.13 12.27 11.39
C LYS A 261 -59.01 12.47 9.89
N ALA A 262 -59.90 13.26 9.28
CA ALA A 262 -59.83 13.57 7.85
C ALA A 262 -58.58 14.40 7.51
N GLN A 263 -58.23 15.38 8.36
CA GLN A 263 -57.01 16.18 8.19
C GLN A 263 -55.74 15.34 8.37
N ARG A 264 -55.70 14.46 9.39
CA ARG A 264 -54.60 13.50 9.56
C ARG A 264 -54.48 12.56 8.37
N ALA A 265 -55.59 12.05 7.85
CA ALA A 265 -55.58 11.17 6.67
C ALA A 265 -55.06 11.89 5.41
N ALA A 266 -55.45 13.16 5.20
CA ALA A 266 -54.94 13.97 4.10
C ALA A 266 -53.43 14.25 4.23
N MET A 267 -52.96 14.54 5.45
CA MET A 267 -51.54 14.73 5.73
C MET A 267 -50.73 13.44 5.48
N ILE A 268 -51.23 12.29 5.93
CA ILE A 268 -50.63 10.97 5.67
C ILE A 268 -50.56 10.69 4.16
N ALA A 269 -51.62 10.97 3.41
CA ALA A 269 -51.65 10.76 1.97
C ALA A 269 -50.60 11.62 1.24
N LYS A 270 -50.45 12.88 1.64
CA LYS A 270 -49.45 13.81 1.11
C LYS A 270 -48.03 13.39 1.48
N MET A 271 -47.79 13.01 2.74
CA MET A 271 -46.49 12.49 3.19
C MET A 271 -46.10 11.20 2.45
N ASN A 272 -47.06 10.31 2.19
CA ASN A 272 -46.84 9.12 1.38
C ASN A 272 -46.58 9.43 -0.10
N SER A 273 -47.18 10.48 -0.66
CA SER A 273 -46.88 10.92 -2.03
C SER A 273 -45.45 11.45 -2.15
N VAL A 274 -44.98 12.20 -1.16
CA VAL A 274 -43.60 12.69 -1.09
C VAL A 274 -42.63 11.53 -0.88
N ALA A 275 -42.95 10.60 0.02
CA ALA A 275 -42.17 9.38 0.24
C ALA A 275 -42.00 8.57 -1.05
N LYS A 276 -43.05 8.43 -1.88
CA LYS A 276 -42.97 7.75 -3.19
C LYS A 276 -42.14 8.53 -4.21
N ASN A 277 -42.33 9.85 -4.30
CA ASN A 277 -41.62 10.68 -5.28
C ASN A 277 -40.13 10.82 -4.97
N GLU A 278 -39.76 10.81 -3.69
CA GLU A 278 -38.38 11.00 -3.22
C GLU A 278 -37.67 9.68 -2.89
N GLY A 279 -38.33 8.53 -3.10
CA GLY A 279 -37.74 7.21 -2.91
C GLY A 279 -37.40 6.90 -1.45
N PHE A 280 -38.27 7.27 -0.51
CA PHE A 280 -38.05 6.97 0.90
C PHE A 280 -38.11 5.47 1.17
N PHE A 281 -37.38 5.03 2.20
CA PHE A 281 -37.33 3.63 2.61
C PHE A 281 -38.56 3.19 3.40
N PHE A 282 -39.52 4.08 3.64
CA PHE A 282 -40.71 3.83 4.43
C PHE A 282 -41.90 4.66 3.95
N ALA A 283 -43.09 4.15 4.22
CA ALA A 283 -44.36 4.80 4.02
C ALA A 283 -45.18 4.75 5.32
N PHE A 284 -46.05 5.73 5.52
CA PHE A 284 -46.95 5.80 6.65
C PHE A 284 -48.18 4.95 6.39
N ASP A 285 -48.57 4.11 7.36
CA ASP A 285 -49.82 3.39 7.31
C ASP A 285 -51.03 4.29 7.64
N ALA A 286 -52.24 3.73 7.61
CA ALA A 286 -53.48 4.47 7.89
C ALA A 286 -53.54 5.08 9.31
N SER A 287 -52.70 4.61 10.23
CA SER A 287 -52.54 5.16 11.58
C SER A 287 -51.42 6.20 11.70
N GLY A 288 -50.70 6.49 10.61
CA GLY A 288 -49.55 7.40 10.63
C GLY A 288 -48.28 6.77 11.20
N THR A 289 -48.21 5.44 11.28
CA THR A 289 -47.01 4.72 11.74
C THR A 289 -46.10 4.44 10.54
N PRO A 290 -44.80 4.77 10.60
CA PRO A 290 -43.87 4.46 9.53
C PRO A 290 -43.68 2.94 9.41
N LYS A 291 -43.89 2.41 8.21
CA LYS A 291 -43.60 1.02 7.83
C LYS A 291 -42.58 1.02 6.72
N MET A 292 -41.55 0.19 6.88
CA MET A 292 -40.52 0.03 5.86
C MET A 292 -41.18 -0.47 4.57
N THR A 293 -40.92 0.21 3.46
CA THR A 293 -41.30 -0.26 2.14
C THR A 293 -40.23 -1.26 1.68
N ALA A 294 -40.68 -2.45 1.26
CA ALA A 294 -39.80 -3.47 0.71
C ALA A 294 -39.16 -3.03 -0.61
#